data_AF-A0AA47FG23-F1
#
_entry.id   AF-A0AA47FG23-F1
#
_cell.length_a   1.000
_cell.length_b   1.000
_cell.length_c   1.000
_cell.angle_alpha   90.00
_cell.angle_beta   90.00
_cell.angle_gamma   90.00
#
_symmetry.space_group_name_H-M   'P 1'
#
loop_
_entity.id
_entity.type
_entity.pdbx_description
1 polymer ?
#
loop_
_entity_poly.entity_id
_entity_poly.type
_entity_poly.pdbx_seq_one_letter_code
_entity_poly.pdbx_strand_id
1 'polypeptide(L)'
;MNAQNCQGVLRYQSSRDIYDSSKNKSDSSASSSTVQGQPKNFPAYTVTSGPTVVDAVADDSGTFAGYEVAYTGTVTYTNSGDTEVSGYRFARQIGAQGATLEILLMCQSGLPDLQTWHDMLSGTRVSGFDAGAMG
;
A
#
# COMPACT_ATOMS: atom_id res chain seq x y z
N MET A 1 22.88 14.97 -2.48
CA MET A 1 21.64 14.18 -2.68
C MET A 1 20.50 15.17 -2.74
N ASN A 2 19.92 15.41 -3.91
CA ASN A 2 18.72 16.24 -4.02
C ASN A 2 17.62 15.46 -3.31
N ALA A 3 17.13 15.98 -2.18
CA ALA A 3 15.98 15.42 -1.49
C ALA A 3 14.79 15.55 -2.46
N GLN A 4 14.55 14.48 -3.21
CA GLN A 4 13.24 14.24 -3.79
C GLN A 4 12.28 14.26 -2.60
N ASN A 5 11.36 15.23 -2.55
CA ASN A 5 10.40 15.37 -1.45
C ASN A 5 9.41 14.21 -1.52
N CYS A 6 9.86 13.05 -1.05
CA CYS A 6 9.11 11.82 -0.97
C CYS A 6 8.65 11.60 0.47
N GLN A 7 7.38 11.27 0.63
CA GLN A 7 6.78 10.91 1.91
C GLN A 7 6.32 9.46 1.87
N GLY A 8 6.82 8.65 2.81
CA GLY A 8 6.28 7.33 3.10
C GLY A 8 5.11 7.42 4.08
N VAL A 9 4.03 6.69 3.82
CA VAL A 9 2.87 6.57 4.71
C VAL A 9 2.53 5.10 4.88
N LEU A 10 2.54 4.63 6.13
CA LEU A 10 2.03 3.31 6.50
C LEU A 10 0.64 3.48 7.13
N ARG A 11 -0.34 2.76 6.61
CA ARG A 11 -1.72 2.74 7.11
C ARG A 11 -2.06 1.32 7.53
N TYR A 12 -2.38 1.19 8.80
CA TYR A 12 -2.92 -0.02 9.37
C TYR A 12 -4.37 0.24 9.79
N GLN A 13 -5.28 -0.63 9.36
CA GLN A 13 -6.67 -0.59 9.77
C GLN A 13 -7.13 -1.99 10.16
N SER A 14 -7.77 -2.11 11.31
CA SER A 14 -8.41 -3.35 11.75
C SER A 14 -9.75 -3.05 12.38
N SER A 15 -10.80 -3.77 11.99
CA SER A 15 -12.10 -3.63 12.63
C SER A 15 -12.96 -4.87 12.46
N ARG A 16 -14.00 -4.96 13.30
CA ARG A 16 -15.02 -6.00 13.16
C ARG A 16 -15.77 -5.91 11.83
N ASP A 17 -15.98 -4.69 11.33
CA ASP A 17 -16.66 -4.47 10.06
C ASP A 17 -15.83 -4.99 8.88
N ILE A 18 -14.51 -4.76 8.90
CA ILE A 18 -13.61 -5.35 7.91
C ILE A 18 -13.72 -6.87 8.03
N TYR A 19 -13.55 -7.46 9.23
CA TYR A 19 -13.68 -8.90 9.45
C TYR A 19 -14.98 -9.48 8.87
N ASP A 20 -16.14 -8.95 9.25
CA ASP A 20 -17.42 -9.51 8.82
C ASP A 20 -17.63 -9.36 7.31
N SER A 21 -17.06 -8.32 6.69
CA SER A 21 -17.12 -8.11 5.24
C SER A 21 -16.08 -8.89 4.43
N SER A 22 -14.99 -9.38 5.05
CA SER A 22 -13.85 -9.99 4.36
C SER A 22 -13.50 -11.41 4.76
N LYS A 23 -13.96 -11.93 5.91
CA LYS A 23 -13.55 -13.24 6.45
C LYS A 23 -13.75 -14.44 5.52
N ASN A 24 -14.66 -14.33 4.55
CA ASN A 24 -14.98 -15.38 3.57
C ASN A 24 -14.62 -14.98 2.13
N LYS A 25 -13.80 -13.94 1.94
CA LYS A 25 -13.36 -13.46 0.63
C LYS A 25 -11.89 -13.82 0.40
N SER A 26 -11.49 -13.91 -0.86
CA SER A 26 -10.08 -14.08 -1.24
C SER A 26 -9.30 -12.83 -0.87
N ASP A 27 -8.27 -13.02 -0.05
CA ASP A 27 -7.35 -11.96 0.34
C ASP A 27 -6.56 -11.46 -0.87
N SER A 28 -6.23 -12.34 -1.82
CA SER A 28 -5.59 -11.96 -3.07
C SER A 28 -6.44 -10.98 -3.88
N SER A 29 -7.71 -11.33 -4.13
CA SER A 29 -8.65 -10.48 -4.89
C SER A 29 -8.92 -9.15 -4.17
N ALA A 30 -9.04 -9.19 -2.84
CA ALA A 30 -9.29 -8.02 -2.02
C ALA A 30 -8.07 -7.08 -1.98
N SER A 31 -6.86 -7.63 -1.83
CA SER A 31 -5.59 -6.87 -1.85
C SER A 31 -5.35 -6.20 -3.21
N SER A 32 -5.56 -6.93 -4.30
CA SER A 32 -5.46 -6.40 -5.67
C SER A 32 -6.49 -5.29 -5.93
N SER A 33 -7.72 -5.44 -5.44
CA SER A 33 -8.74 -4.39 -5.55
C SER A 33 -8.38 -3.16 -4.71
N THR A 34 -7.87 -3.38 -3.49
CA THR A 34 -7.51 -2.31 -2.55
C THR A 34 -6.37 -1.45 -3.09
N VAL A 35 -5.31 -2.06 -3.65
CA VAL A 35 -4.15 -1.32 -4.15
C VAL A 35 -4.51 -0.41 -5.33
N GLN A 36 -5.50 -0.81 -6.14
CA GLN A 36 -5.97 -0.05 -7.30
C GLN A 36 -7.06 0.98 -6.96
N GLY A 37 -7.77 0.80 -5.83
CA GLY A 37 -8.84 1.69 -5.43
C GLY A 37 -8.33 3.06 -4.98
N GLN A 38 -8.96 4.14 -5.45
CA GLN A 38 -8.61 5.52 -5.09
C GLN A 38 -8.71 5.75 -3.56
N PRO A 39 -7.61 6.14 -2.88
CA PRO A 39 -7.66 6.44 -1.45
C PRO A 39 -8.50 7.69 -1.16
N LYS A 40 -9.16 7.74 0.01
CA LYS A 40 -10.08 8.84 0.37
C LYS A 40 -9.46 10.25 0.32
N ASN A 41 -8.19 10.38 0.66
CA ASN A 41 -7.48 11.67 0.70
C ASN A 41 -6.84 12.07 -0.65
N PHE A 42 -7.16 11.33 -1.71
CA PHE A 42 -6.68 11.59 -3.06
C PHE A 42 -7.88 12.05 -3.90
N PRO A 43 -7.98 13.33 -4.29
CA PRO A 43 -8.97 13.77 -5.26
C PRO A 43 -8.83 13.08 -6.62
N ALA A 44 -7.60 12.72 -7.01
CA ALA A 44 -7.30 11.98 -8.23
C ALA A 44 -6.26 10.88 -7.94
N TYR A 45 -6.46 9.71 -8.53
CA TYR A 45 -5.58 8.56 -8.41
C TYR A 45 -5.67 7.71 -9.67
N THR A 46 -4.54 7.53 -10.36
CA THR A 46 -4.44 6.76 -11.60
C THR A 46 -3.32 5.76 -11.46
N VAL A 47 -3.66 4.47 -11.54
CA VAL A 47 -2.68 3.39 -11.62
C VAL A 47 -1.98 3.43 -12.98
N THR A 48 -0.65 3.43 -12.98
CA THR A 48 0.18 3.51 -14.19
C THR A 48 0.93 2.21 -14.47
N SER A 49 1.06 1.33 -13.48
CA SER A 49 1.63 -0.02 -13.62
C SER A 49 1.10 -0.95 -12.53
N GLY A 50 1.09 -2.26 -12.80
CA GLY A 50 0.53 -3.28 -11.93
C GLY A 50 -0.98 -3.51 -12.13
N PRO A 51 -1.67 -4.16 -11.18
CA PRO A 51 -1.13 -4.66 -9.91
C PRO A 51 -0.24 -5.89 -10.09
N THR A 52 0.90 -5.92 -9.40
CA THR A 52 1.82 -7.06 -9.37
C THR A 52 1.99 -7.58 -7.95
N VAL A 53 2.21 -8.88 -7.80
CA VAL A 53 2.53 -9.45 -6.49
C VAL A 53 3.96 -9.06 -6.13
N VAL A 54 4.15 -8.58 -4.90
CA VAL A 54 5.47 -8.31 -4.33
C VAL A 54 5.56 -8.97 -2.96
N ASP A 55 6.72 -9.54 -2.67
CA ASP A 55 7.00 -10.28 -1.44
C ASP A 55 8.23 -9.70 -0.75
N ALA A 56 8.15 -8.41 -0.42
CA ALA A 56 9.27 -7.64 0.10
C ALA A 56 9.09 -7.16 1.55
N VAL A 57 7.84 -7.03 2.03
CA VAL A 57 7.57 -6.59 3.41
C VAL A 57 7.86 -7.74 4.37
N ALA A 58 8.58 -7.51 5.46
CA ALA A 58 8.88 -8.56 6.43
C ALA A 58 7.80 -8.66 7.52
N ASP A 59 7.39 -9.88 7.87
CA ASP A 59 6.57 -10.19 9.05
C ASP A 59 7.26 -11.14 10.04
N ASP A 60 6.56 -11.51 11.12
CA ASP A 60 7.07 -12.37 12.19
C ASP A 60 7.38 -13.81 11.70
N SER A 61 6.86 -14.22 10.55
CA SER A 61 6.93 -15.58 9.99
C SER A 61 7.71 -15.70 8.67
N GLY A 62 8.18 -14.58 8.12
CA GLY A 62 8.90 -14.52 6.85
C GLY A 62 8.58 -13.25 6.09
N THR A 63 7.99 -13.42 4.91
CA THR A 63 7.63 -12.34 4.00
C THR A 63 6.12 -12.19 3.88
N PHE A 64 5.68 -10.94 3.96
CA PHE A 64 4.29 -10.51 3.95
C PHE A 64 3.91 -10.09 2.53
N ALA A 65 3.61 -11.09 1.70
CA ALA A 65 3.24 -10.87 0.31
C ALA A 65 1.99 -9.97 0.21
N GLY A 66 1.99 -9.11 -0.81
CA GLY A 66 0.86 -8.24 -1.13
C GLY A 66 0.90 -7.81 -2.60
N TYR A 67 0.06 -6.85 -2.95
CA TYR A 67 0.05 -6.27 -4.28
C TYR A 67 0.65 -4.88 -4.28
N GLU A 68 1.40 -4.56 -5.32
CA GLU A 68 1.92 -3.23 -5.58
C GLU A 68 1.44 -2.64 -6.91
N VAL A 69 1.38 -1.32 -6.96
CA VAL A 69 1.18 -0.53 -8.17
C VAL A 69 2.11 0.67 -8.18
N ALA A 70 2.45 1.15 -9.38
CA ALA A 70 2.86 2.53 -9.57
C ALA A 70 1.62 3.38 -9.87
N TYR A 71 1.62 4.63 -9.42
CA TYR A 71 0.50 5.55 -9.63
C TYR A 71 0.95 7.00 -9.83
N THR A 72 0.05 7.79 -10.41
CA THR A 72 0.05 9.25 -10.31
C THR A 72 -1.23 9.71 -9.61
N GLY A 73 -1.20 10.86 -8.95
CA GLY A 73 -2.38 11.35 -8.27
C GLY A 73 -2.23 12.78 -7.76
N THR A 74 -3.32 13.23 -7.15
CA THR A 74 -3.37 14.49 -6.41
C THR A 74 -3.71 14.14 -4.97
N VAL A 75 -3.00 14.73 -4.01
CA VAL A 75 -3.22 14.53 -2.58
C VAL A 75 -3.62 15.86 -1.96
N THR A 76 -4.71 15.85 -1.18
CA THR A 76 -5.09 17.00 -0.36
C THR A 76 -4.37 16.91 0.97
N TYR A 77 -3.39 17.78 1.19
CA TYR A 77 -2.68 17.90 2.45
C TYR A 77 -3.35 18.95 3.35
N THR A 78 -3.41 18.66 4.65
CA THR A 78 -3.90 19.62 5.65
C THR A 78 -3.02 20.87 5.63
N ASN A 79 -3.61 22.04 5.42
CA ASN A 79 -2.97 23.37 5.40
C ASN A 79 -2.07 23.71 4.19
N SER A 80 -1.89 22.81 3.22
CA SER A 80 -1.11 23.10 2.00
C SER A 80 -1.87 22.85 0.70
N GLY A 81 -3.13 22.41 0.77
CA GLY A 81 -3.99 22.22 -0.39
C GLY A 81 -3.61 20.98 -1.21
N ASP A 82 -4.05 20.98 -2.46
CA ASP A 82 -3.85 19.87 -3.39
C ASP A 82 -2.45 19.89 -3.98
N THR A 83 -1.82 18.72 -4.04
CA THR A 83 -0.45 18.53 -4.52
C THR A 83 -0.40 17.34 -5.45
N GLU A 84 0.21 17.51 -6.63
CA GLU A 84 0.48 16.41 -7.54
C GLU A 84 1.62 15.54 -7.02
N VAL A 85 1.43 14.22 -7.09
CA VAL A 85 2.40 13.23 -6.66
C VAL A 85 2.46 12.08 -7.66
N SER A 86 3.61 11.45 -7.71
CA SER A 86 3.79 10.13 -8.30
C SER A 86 4.36 9.21 -7.24
N GLY A 87 4.07 7.92 -7.33
CA GLY A 87 4.43 7.03 -6.24
C GLY A 87 4.18 5.56 -6.49
N TYR A 88 4.48 4.80 -5.45
CA TYR A 88 4.17 3.39 -5.36
C TYR A 88 3.22 3.15 -4.19
N ARG A 89 2.37 2.14 -4.33
CA ARG A 89 1.51 1.69 -3.24
C ARG A 89 1.55 0.19 -3.13
N PHE A 90 1.68 -0.29 -1.91
CA PHE A 90 1.49 -1.68 -1.51
C PHE A 90 0.16 -1.79 -0.77
N ALA A 91 -0.58 -2.88 -0.99
CA ALA A 91 -1.71 -3.24 -0.15
C ALA A 91 -1.78 -4.75 0.10
N ARG A 92 -2.15 -5.10 1.33
CA ARG A 92 -2.43 -6.46 1.77
C ARG A 92 -3.62 -6.45 2.71
N GLN A 93 -4.67 -7.17 2.32
CA GLN A 93 -5.83 -7.43 3.16
C GLN A 93 -5.73 -8.85 3.72
N ILE A 94 -6.11 -9.00 5.00
CA ILE A 94 -6.14 -10.27 5.74
C ILE A 94 -7.55 -10.44 6.28
N GLY A 95 -8.38 -11.13 5.51
CA GLY A 95 -9.81 -11.19 5.73
C GLY A 95 -10.18 -11.84 7.05
N ALA A 96 -9.48 -12.92 7.40
CA ALA A 96 -9.69 -13.68 8.65
C ALA A 96 -9.36 -12.87 9.91
N GLN A 97 -8.54 -11.82 9.81
CA GLN A 97 -8.21 -10.93 10.92
C GLN A 97 -8.97 -9.60 10.86
N GLY A 98 -9.71 -9.36 9.77
CA GLY A 98 -10.39 -8.10 9.55
C GLY A 98 -9.43 -6.92 9.49
N ALA A 99 -8.30 -7.10 8.81
CA ALA A 99 -7.24 -6.12 8.79
C ALA A 99 -6.72 -5.82 7.39
N THR A 100 -6.23 -4.60 7.20
CA THR A 100 -5.63 -4.11 5.97
C THR A 100 -4.35 -3.34 6.31
N LEU A 101 -3.27 -3.65 5.60
CA LEU A 101 -2.05 -2.87 5.56
C LEU A 101 -1.94 -2.19 4.20
N GLU A 102 -1.65 -0.90 4.20
CA GLU A 102 -1.24 -0.17 3.01
C GLU A 102 0.04 0.60 3.29
N ILE A 103 0.94 0.62 2.31
CA ILE A 103 2.14 1.46 2.34
C ILE A 103 2.12 2.30 1.08
N LEU A 104 2.25 3.62 1.21
CA LEU A 104 2.28 4.55 0.09
C LEU A 104 3.61 5.30 0.13
N LEU A 105 4.28 5.37 -1.01
CA LEU A 105 5.32 6.35 -1.28
C LEU A 105 4.71 7.45 -2.15
N MET A 106 4.84 8.71 -1.76
CA MET A 106 4.31 9.88 -2.47
C MET A 106 5.46 10.85 -2.74
N CYS A 107 5.80 11.10 -4.01
CA CYS A 107 6.92 11.95 -4.40
C CYS A 107 6.44 13.09 -5.31
N GLN A 108 6.85 14.33 -4.99
CA GLN A 108 6.57 15.52 -5.81
C GLN A 108 7.52 15.68 -7.01
N SER A 109 8.69 15.05 -6.98
CA SER A 109 9.79 15.24 -7.94
C SER A 109 9.96 14.08 -8.93
N GLY A 110 8.89 13.34 -9.18
CA GLY A 110 8.89 12.15 -10.03
C GLY A 110 8.95 10.83 -9.24
N LEU A 111 8.76 9.73 -9.98
CA LEU A 111 8.69 8.39 -9.43
C LEU A 111 10.13 7.85 -9.23
N PRO A 112 10.52 7.42 -8.02
CA PRO A 112 11.77 6.70 -7.81
C PRO A 112 11.84 5.43 -8.65
N ASP A 113 13.03 4.83 -8.81
CA ASP A 113 13.11 3.51 -9.44
C ASP A 113 12.44 2.43 -8.57
N LEU A 114 12.07 1.32 -9.21
CA LEU A 114 11.36 0.22 -8.55
C LEU A 114 12.21 -0.43 -7.46
N GLN A 115 13.55 -0.46 -7.63
CA GLN A 115 14.45 -1.01 -6.63
C GLN A 115 14.42 -0.20 -5.33
N THR A 116 14.44 1.13 -5.43
CA THR A 116 14.32 2.04 -4.27
C THR A 116 13.03 1.79 -3.51
N TRP A 117 11.93 1.52 -4.23
CA TRP A 117 10.66 1.14 -3.62
C TRP A 117 10.71 -0.21 -2.90
N HIS A 118 11.26 -1.25 -3.54
CA HIS A 118 11.43 -2.57 -2.91
C HIS A 118 12.39 -2.55 -1.72
N ASP A 119 13.44 -1.74 -1.77
CA ASP A 119 14.35 -1.50 -0.65
C ASP A 119 13.61 -0.87 0.54
N MET A 120 12.70 0.08 0.27
CA MET A 120 11.86 0.67 1.31
C MET A 120 10.87 -0.35 1.90
N LEU A 121 10.23 -1.17 1.06
CA LEU A 121 9.35 -2.25 1.53
C LEU A 121 10.09 -3.25 2.42
N SER A 122 11.30 -3.68 2.02
CA SER A 122 12.13 -4.61 2.80
C SER A 122 12.69 -4.02 4.09
N GLY A 123 12.84 -2.70 4.15
CA GLY A 123 13.13 -1.98 5.39
C GLY A 123 11.93 -1.89 6.35
N THR A 124 10.71 -2.18 5.89
CA THR A 124 9.49 -2.12 6.70
C THR A 124 9.26 -3.45 7.42
N ARG A 125 9.05 -3.39 8.74
CA ARG A 125 8.68 -4.54 9.57
C ARG A 125 7.29 -4.36 10.12
N VAL A 126 6.48 -5.42 10.04
CA VAL A 126 5.11 -5.42 10.51
C VAL A 126 4.89 -6.66 11.37
N SER A 127 4.40 -6.46 12.59
CA SER A 127 4.18 -7.54 13.56
C SER A 127 2.71 -7.65 13.92
N GLY A 128 2.27 -8.82 14.38
CA GLY A 128 0.89 -9.04 14.81
C GLY A 128 -0.08 -9.43 13.71
N PHE A 129 0.45 -9.79 12.53
CA PHE A 129 -0.30 -10.41 11.45
C PHE A 129 0.05 -11.89 11.32
N ASP A 130 -0.95 -12.76 11.35
CA ASP A 130 -0.88 -14.15 10.87
C ASP A 130 -1.52 -14.28 9.47
N ALA A 131 -0.87 -13.69 8.45
CA ALA A 131 -1.49 -13.52 7.14
C ALA A 131 -1.39 -14.76 6.23
N GLY A 132 -0.37 -15.59 6.42
CA GLY A 132 -0.07 -16.70 5.52
C GLY A 132 0.03 -16.28 4.05
N ALA A 133 -0.12 -17.26 3.15
CA ALA A 133 -0.18 -17.00 1.71
C ALA A 133 -1.46 -16.21 1.33
N MET A 134 -1.41 -15.47 0.21
CA MET A 134 -2.60 -14.79 -0.31
C MET A 134 -3.58 -15.80 -0.92
N GLY A 135 -4.56 -16.24 -0.12
CA GLY A 135 -5.65 -17.13 -0.56
C GLY A 135 -6.73 -16.48 -1.41
#